data_AF-A0A7W1FD00-F1
#
_entry.id   AF-A0A7W1FD00-F1
#
_cell.length_a   1.000
_cell.length_b   1.000
_cell.length_c   1.000
_cell.angle_alpha   90.00
_cell.angle_beta   90.00
_cell.angle_gamma   90.00
#
_symmetry.space_group_name_H-M   'P 1'
#
loop_
_entity.id
_entity.type
_entity.pdbx_description
1 polymer ?
#
loop_
_entity_poly.entity_id
_entity_poly.type
_entity_poly.pdbx_seq_one_letter_code
_entity_poly.pdbx_strand_id
1 'polypeptide(L)'
;MNEVLDAYKQAKANNKSPQQIKQAMAQTIENQTKQGIYISRHLRGGAIDISLKGLNEQAFKESVKAVTGQEPLYEGKPRHYHFQF
;
A
#
# COMPACT_ATOMS: atom_id res chain seq x y z
N MET A 1 -10.77 -9.51 5.26
CA MET A 1 -10.52 -10.75 4.49
C MET A 1 -9.61 -10.37 3.33
N ASN A 2 -8.51 -11.08 3.10
CA ASN A 2 -7.52 -10.68 2.10
C ASN A 2 -7.75 -11.53 0.84
N GLU A 3 -8.68 -11.10 -0.01
CA GLU A 3 -9.16 -11.88 -1.18
C GLU A 3 -8.01 -12.27 -2.13
N VAL A 4 -6.96 -11.45 -2.23
CA VAL A 4 -5.77 -11.77 -3.03
C VAL A 4 -4.99 -12.93 -2.41
N LEU A 5 -4.85 -12.95 -1.07
CA LEU A 5 -4.26 -14.08 -0.35
C LEU A 5 -5.11 -15.35 -0.47
N ASP A 6 -6.43 -15.21 -0.45
CA ASP A 6 -7.33 -16.35 -0.59
C ASP A 6 -7.29 -16.92 -2.01
N ALA A 7 -7.24 -16.07 -3.05
CA ALA A 7 -7.02 -16.47 -4.43
C ALA A 7 -5.69 -17.22 -4.61
N TYR A 8 -4.62 -16.74 -3.97
CA TYR A 8 -3.33 -17.45 -3.92
C TYR A 8 -3.46 -18.83 -3.27
N LYS A 9 -4.04 -18.90 -2.07
CA LYS A 9 -4.18 -20.15 -1.30
C LYS A 9 -5.00 -21.18 -2.07
N GLN A 10 -6.11 -20.77 -2.68
CA GLN A 10 -6.97 -21.63 -3.49
C GLN A 10 -6.25 -22.13 -4.75
N ALA A 11 -5.57 -21.24 -5.48
CA ALA A 11 -4.82 -21.64 -6.68
C ALA A 11 -3.68 -22.61 -6.33
N LYS A 12 -3.00 -22.39 -5.20
CA LYS A 12 -1.97 -23.30 -4.68
C LYS A 12 -2.55 -24.66 -4.26
N ALA A 13 -3.67 -24.68 -3.52
CA ALA A 13 -4.35 -25.91 -3.12
C ALA A 13 -4.80 -26.75 -4.32
N ASN A 14 -5.13 -26.09 -5.43
CA ASN A 14 -5.53 -26.72 -6.69
C ASN A 14 -4.33 -27.10 -7.60
N ASN A 15 -3.10 -27.10 -7.09
CA ASN A 15 -1.87 -27.43 -7.81
C ASN A 15 -1.71 -26.66 -9.14
N LYS A 16 -2.20 -25.41 -9.21
CA LYS A 16 -2.06 -24.56 -10.38
C LYS A 16 -0.59 -24.24 -10.64
N SER A 17 -0.23 -24.03 -11.90
CA SER A 17 1.12 -23.60 -12.26
C SER A 17 1.40 -22.18 -11.72
N PRO A 18 2.68 -21.79 -11.56
CA PRO A 18 3.03 -20.43 -11.13
C PRO A 18 2.38 -19.33 -11.98
N GLN A 19 2.28 -19.54 -13.30
CA GLN A 19 1.59 -18.62 -14.21
C GLN A 19 0.10 -18.51 -13.90
N GLN A 20 -0.57 -19.64 -13.68
CA GLN A 20 -1.99 -19.68 -13.34
C GLN A 20 -2.29 -19.06 -11.98
N ILE A 21 -1.40 -19.23 -11.00
CA ILE A 21 -1.51 -18.57 -9.69
C ILE A 21 -1.41 -17.04 -9.86
N LYS A 22 -0.43 -16.56 -10.62
CA LYS A 22 -0.29 -15.13 -10.92
C LYS A 22 -1.55 -14.58 -11.61
N GLN A 23 -2.10 -15.31 -12.57
CA GLN A 23 -3.31 -14.91 -13.27
C GLN A 23 -4.53 -14.86 -12.34
N ALA A 24 -4.69 -15.81 -11.43
CA ALA A 24 -5.79 -15.81 -10.44
C ALA A 24 -5.71 -14.61 -9.49
N MET A 25 -4.51 -14.29 -9.00
CA MET A 25 -4.31 -13.08 -8.17
C MET A 25 -4.57 -11.80 -8.98
N ALA A 26 -4.06 -11.73 -10.22
CA ALA A 26 -4.25 -10.57 -11.09
C ALA A 26 -5.74 -10.32 -11.39
N GLN A 27 -6.50 -11.37 -11.67
CA GLN A 27 -7.95 -11.25 -11.90
C GLN A 27 -8.69 -10.72 -10.67
N THR A 28 -8.27 -11.13 -9.47
CA THR A 28 -8.83 -10.65 -8.21
C THR A 28 -8.55 -9.16 -8.03
N ILE A 29 -7.29 -8.73 -8.26
CA ILE A 29 -6.89 -7.31 -8.19
C ILE A 29 -7.65 -6.48 -9.23
N GLU A 30 -7.83 -6.99 -10.46
CA GLU A 30 -8.56 -6.29 -11.52
C GLU A 30 -10.04 -6.10 -11.15
N ASN A 31 -10.69 -7.13 -10.61
CA ASN A 31 -12.08 -7.05 -10.16
C ASN A 31 -12.25 -6.07 -9.00
N GLN A 32 -11.34 -6.10 -8.02
CA GLN A 32 -11.31 -5.11 -6.95
C GLN A 32 -11.16 -3.69 -7.48
N THR A 33 -10.23 -3.48 -8.41
CA THR A 33 -9.99 -2.17 -9.03
C THR A 33 -11.23 -1.65 -9.77
N LYS A 34 -11.93 -2.52 -10.52
CA LYS A 34 -13.20 -2.17 -11.20
C LYS A 34 -14.30 -1.74 -10.22
N GLN A 35 -14.28 -2.25 -9.00
CA GLN A 35 -15.21 -1.91 -7.93
C GLN A 35 -14.73 -0.71 -7.08
N GLY A 36 -13.63 -0.07 -7.45
CA GLY A 36 -13.02 1.00 -6.66
C GLY A 36 -12.37 0.51 -5.36
N ILE A 37 -12.11 -0.79 -5.23
CA ILE A 37 -11.39 -1.42 -4.13
C ILE A 37 -9.90 -1.39 -4.46
N TYR A 38 -9.12 -0.57 -3.75
CA TYR A 38 -7.68 -0.41 -3.98
C TYR A 38 -6.90 -0.83 -2.74
N ILE A 39 -5.79 -1.52 -2.96
CA ILE A 39 -4.88 -2.00 -1.90
C ILE A 39 -4.11 -0.82 -1.26
N SER A 40 -3.77 0.19 -2.06
CA SER A 40 -3.07 1.40 -1.58
C SER A 40 -3.99 2.62 -1.62
N ARG A 41 -3.93 3.45 -0.57
CA ARG A 41 -4.67 4.72 -0.51
C ARG A 41 -4.16 5.76 -1.50
N HIS A 42 -2.90 5.65 -1.97
CA HIS A 42 -2.35 6.48 -3.06
C HIS A 42 -3.21 6.41 -4.31
N LEU A 43 -3.72 5.21 -4.63
CA LEU A 43 -4.54 4.98 -5.82
C LEU A 43 -5.91 5.66 -5.75
N ARG A 44 -6.32 6.13 -4.58
CA ARG A 44 -7.55 6.90 -4.35
C ARG A 44 -7.29 8.38 -4.02
N GLY A 45 -6.04 8.84 -4.08
CA GLY A 45 -5.64 10.18 -3.62
C GLY A 45 -5.76 10.39 -2.11
N GLY A 46 -5.87 9.30 -1.33
CA GLY A 46 -5.96 9.33 0.14
C GLY A 46 -4.61 9.16 0.83
N ALA A 47 -3.50 9.29 0.08
CA ALA A 47 -2.16 9.21 0.62
C ALA A 47 -1.19 10.10 -0.15
N ILE A 48 -0.10 10.48 0.51
CA ILE A 48 1.01 11.26 -0.05
C ILE A 48 2.33 10.74 0.50
N ASP A 49 3.38 10.81 -0.32
CA ASP A 49 4.75 10.49 0.08
C ASP A 49 5.60 11.76 0.07
N ILE A 50 6.26 12.05 1.20
CA ILE A 50 7.12 13.23 1.36
C ILE A 50 8.57 12.78 1.44
N SER A 51 9.37 13.23 0.47
CA SER A 51 10.81 12.96 0.41
C SER A 51 11.54 13.57 1.60
N LEU A 52 12.52 12.84 2.16
CA LEU A 52 13.40 13.39 3.21
C LEU A 52 14.56 14.21 2.66
N LYS A 53 14.73 14.29 1.32
CA LYS A 53 15.84 15.02 0.72
C LYS A 53 15.71 16.51 1.00
N GLY A 54 16.68 17.07 1.72
CA GLY A 54 16.70 18.49 2.09
C GLY A 54 15.74 18.87 3.22
N LEU A 55 15.09 17.88 3.85
CA LEU A 55 14.18 18.08 4.97
C LEU A 55 14.94 17.95 6.29
N ASN A 56 14.67 18.86 7.25
CA ASN A 56 15.04 18.61 8.65
C ASN A 56 14.03 17.61 9.24
N GLU A 57 14.44 16.35 9.35
CA GLU A 57 13.59 15.24 9.75
C GLU A 57 12.93 15.45 11.12
N GLN A 58 13.67 16.01 12.08
CA GLN A 58 13.17 16.24 13.44
C GLN A 58 12.09 17.32 13.47
N ALA A 59 12.38 18.48 12.87
CA ALA A 59 11.42 19.59 12.79
C ALA A 59 10.15 19.19 12.03
N PHE A 60 10.30 18.35 10.99
CA PHE A 60 9.16 17.82 10.25
C PHE A 60 8.27 16.91 11.10
N LYS A 61 8.85 15.93 11.83
CA LYS A 61 8.09 15.05 12.75
C LYS A 61 7.33 15.85 13.80
N GLU A 62 8.00 16.82 14.42
CA GLU A 62 7.39 17.70 15.42
C GLU A 62 6.20 18.47 14.84
N SER A 63 6.36 19.01 13.63
CA SER A 63 5.29 19.74 12.93
C SER A 63 4.10 18.84 12.59
N VAL A 64 4.36 17.63 12.09
CA VAL A 64 3.33 16.63 11.78
C VAL A 64 2.55 16.27 13.04
N LYS A 65 3.26 15.92 14.11
CA LYS A 65 2.65 15.55 15.40
C LYS A 65 1.81 16.68 15.97
N ALA A 66 2.26 17.93 15.85
CA ALA A 66 1.52 19.10 16.32
C ALA A 66 0.20 19.32 15.56
N VAL A 67 0.15 19.01 14.26
CA VAL A 67 -1.04 19.21 13.42
C VAL A 67 -1.99 18.02 13.47
N THR A 68 -1.47 16.79 13.40
CA THR A 68 -2.28 15.58 13.21
C THR A 68 -2.43 14.73 14.47
N GLY A 69 -1.59 14.95 15.49
CA GLY A 69 -1.49 14.09 16.66
C GLY A 69 -0.84 12.73 16.38
N GLN A 70 -0.35 12.48 15.17
CA GLN A 70 0.24 11.20 14.75
C GLN A 70 1.71 11.39 14.37
N GLU A 71 2.48 10.30 14.48
CA GLU A 71 3.84 10.25 13.92
C GLU A 71 3.78 9.84 12.44
N PRO A 72 4.60 10.43 11.56
CA PRO A 72 4.64 10.04 10.15
C PRO A 72 5.23 8.63 9.96
N LEU A 73 4.65 7.84 9.06
CA LEU A 73 5.14 6.48 8.79
C LEU A 73 6.40 6.53 7.94
N TYR A 74 7.54 6.12 8.49
CA TYR A 74 8.78 6.03 7.73
C TYR A 74 8.77 4.82 6.80
N GLU A 75 8.94 5.06 5.51
CA GLU A 75 9.11 4.01 4.50
C GLU A 75 10.48 4.11 3.83
N GLY A 76 11.14 2.96 3.69
CA GLY A 76 12.51 2.86 3.19
C GLY A 76 12.57 2.47 1.71
N LYS A 77 13.55 3.07 1.00
CA LYS A 77 13.91 2.88 -0.43
C LYS A 77 12.86 3.41 -1.45
N PRO A 78 12.99 4.67 -1.91
CA PRO A 78 13.85 5.74 -1.38
C PRO A 78 13.37 6.20 0.01
N ARG A 79 14.17 6.97 0.76
CA ARG A 79 13.76 7.44 2.10
C ARG A 79 12.64 8.47 2.00
N HIS A 80 11.47 8.17 2.54
CA HIS A 80 10.32 9.09 2.57
C HIS A 80 9.42 8.84 3.78
N TYR A 81 8.53 9.79 4.06
CA TYR A 81 7.39 9.60 4.95
C TYR A 81 6.12 9.35 4.15
N HIS A 82 5.42 8.27 4.48
CA HIS A 82 4.10 7.96 3.99
C HIS A 82 3.04 8.55 4.91
N PHE A 83 2.04 9.20 4.32
CA PHE A 83 0.87 9.72 5.01
C PHE A 83 -0.38 9.20 4.35
N GLN A 84 -1.36 8.84 5.17
CA GLN A 84 -2.66 8.42 4.69
C GLN A 84 -3.78 9.00 5.55
N PHE A 85 -4.90 9.35 4.90
CA PHE A 85 -6.11 9.93 5.49
C PHE A 85 -7.33 9.24 4.89
#